data_AF-A0A7C3C7W3-F1
#
_entry.id   AF-A0A7C3C7W3-F1
#
_cell.length_a   1.000
_cell.length_b   1.000
_cell.length_c   1.000
_cell.angle_alpha   90.00
_cell.angle_beta   90.00
_cell.angle_gamma   90.00
#
_symmetry.space_group_name_H-M   'P 1'
#
loop_
_entity.id
_entity.type
_entity.pdbx_description
1 polymer ?
#
loop_
_entity_poly.entity_id
_entity_poly.type
_entity_poly.pdbx_seq_one_letter_code
_entity_poly.pdbx_strand_id
1 'polypeptide(L)'
;MTFASICEAFRSEGIELFKPEVQEIILMGMMGLHSGIAFTGTGNCGGIIGSAFVIAYVVGVTVDDIAKNPRAHVAPCIPIVEDIMDRFEETYGATDCLRLRYNRIQRAFDFLDPDAAVYEALFAISEPKKCGVMADCYECGRDQGMPSVGARWAAESICDLLNKEPEERKKLPHHLQGLDMKELAPKIQKVAKLMRELGLGHPDEKISWREYRTLKLKGRKGVEESRPCGVNAPKKE
;
A
#
# COMPACT_ATOMS: atom_id res chain seq x y z
N MET A 1 -1.41 -16.98 -1.89
CA MET A 1 -1.68 -15.53 -1.83
C MET A 1 -1.28 -15.04 -0.44
N THR A 2 -0.65 -13.87 -0.32
CA THR A 2 -0.08 -13.34 0.94
C THR A 2 -1.03 -13.38 2.13
N PHE A 3 -2.28 -12.93 1.96
CA PHE A 3 -3.32 -12.99 3.01
C PHE A 3 -3.48 -14.39 3.61
N ALA A 4 -3.72 -15.39 2.75
CA ALA A 4 -3.90 -16.78 3.19
C ALA A 4 -2.62 -17.31 3.83
N SER A 5 -1.45 -17.02 3.26
CA SER A 5 -0.17 -17.46 3.82
C SER A 5 0.06 -16.93 5.24
N ILE A 6 -0.32 -15.68 5.53
CA ILE A 6 -0.27 -15.13 6.90
C ILE A 6 -1.23 -15.90 7.80
N CYS A 7 -2.49 -16.09 7.38
CA CYS A 7 -3.49 -16.78 8.20
C CYS A 7 -3.09 -18.22 8.52
N GLU A 8 -2.57 -18.97 7.54
CA GLU A 8 -2.09 -20.34 7.75
C GLU A 8 -0.86 -20.37 8.68
N ALA A 9 0.05 -19.40 8.58
CA ALA A 9 1.21 -19.33 9.45
C ALA A 9 0.83 -19.09 10.92
N PHE A 10 -0.16 -18.24 11.20
CA PHE A 10 -0.66 -18.08 12.57
C PHE A 10 -1.45 -19.31 13.03
N ARG A 11 -2.24 -19.93 12.15
CA ARG A 11 -3.01 -21.14 12.47
C ARG A 11 -2.09 -22.30 12.82
N SER A 12 -0.94 -22.46 12.16
CA SER A 12 0.02 -23.53 12.50
C SER A 12 0.57 -23.40 13.91
N GLU A 13 0.59 -22.17 14.45
CA GLU A 13 0.98 -21.87 15.83
C GLU A 13 -0.20 -21.81 16.81
N GLY A 14 -1.39 -22.26 16.39
CA GLY A 14 -2.60 -22.28 17.23
C GLY A 14 -3.30 -20.93 17.39
N ILE A 15 -2.94 -19.92 16.60
CA ILE A 15 -3.55 -18.59 16.62
C ILE A 15 -4.52 -18.48 15.43
N GLU A 16 -5.82 -18.49 15.71
CA GLU A 16 -6.84 -18.32 14.67
C GLU A 16 -7.16 -16.83 14.46
N LEU A 17 -6.64 -16.23 13.38
CA LEU A 17 -6.98 -14.85 12.99
C LEU A 17 -8.38 -14.78 12.35
N PHE A 18 -8.70 -15.75 11.50
CA PHE A 18 -10.00 -15.90 10.86
C PHE A 18 -10.38 -17.38 10.84
N LYS A 19 -11.67 -17.65 11.05
CA LYS A 19 -12.21 -18.99 10.80
C LYS A 19 -11.98 -19.38 9.34
N PRO A 20 -11.70 -20.66 9.02
CA PRO A 20 -11.40 -21.11 7.66
C PRO A 20 -12.43 -20.67 6.62
N GLU A 21 -13.73 -20.74 6.94
CA GLU A 21 -14.81 -20.33 6.05
C GLU A 21 -14.83 -18.83 5.76
N VAL A 22 -14.45 -17.99 6.74
CA VAL A 22 -14.36 -16.54 6.58
C VAL A 22 -13.12 -16.18 5.75
N GLN A 23 -12.01 -16.87 6.02
CA GLN A 23 -10.78 -16.71 5.25
C GLN A 23 -11.03 -16.99 3.76
N GLU A 24 -11.75 -18.06 3.43
CA GLU A 24 -12.08 -18.40 2.04
C GLU A 24 -12.92 -17.31 1.35
N ILE A 25 -13.94 -16.78 2.04
CA ILE A 25 -14.79 -15.70 1.51
C ILE A 25 -13.96 -14.44 1.22
N ILE A 26 -13.08 -14.05 2.15
CA ILE A 26 -12.20 -12.90 1.96
C ILE A 26 -11.23 -13.17 0.79
N LEU A 27 -10.64 -14.36 0.74
CA LEU A 27 -9.69 -14.76 -0.29
C LEU A 27 -10.32 -14.66 -1.69
N MET A 28 -11.57 -15.12 -1.86
CA MET A 28 -12.32 -14.99 -3.11
C MET A 28 -12.45 -13.52 -3.54
N GLY A 29 -12.78 -12.62 -2.62
CA GLY A 29 -12.86 -11.18 -2.90
C GLY A 29 -11.50 -10.56 -3.26
N MET A 30 -10.43 -10.99 -2.59
CA MET A 30 -9.08 -10.49 -2.85
C MET A 30 -8.51 -10.93 -4.21
N MET A 31 -9.08 -11.95 -4.86
CA MET A 31 -8.62 -12.41 -6.18
C MET A 31 -8.61 -11.29 -7.23
N GLY A 32 -9.60 -10.39 -7.19
CA GLY A 32 -9.68 -9.24 -8.10
C GLY A 32 -8.58 -8.21 -7.87
N LEU A 33 -7.92 -8.22 -6.72
CA LEU A 33 -6.83 -7.29 -6.35
C LEU A 33 -5.44 -7.79 -6.77
N HIS A 34 -5.37 -8.97 -7.40
CA HIS A 34 -4.10 -9.54 -7.83
C HIS A 34 -3.36 -8.65 -8.81
N SER A 35 -2.03 -8.74 -8.71
CA SER A 35 -1.10 -8.11 -9.64
C SER A 35 -1.39 -6.62 -9.88
N GLY A 36 -1.80 -5.93 -8.81
CA GLY A 36 -2.12 -4.50 -8.83
C GLY A 36 -3.58 -4.15 -9.09
N ILE A 37 -4.52 -5.09 -8.95
CA ILE A 37 -5.92 -5.03 -9.40
C ILE A 37 -6.07 -5.47 -10.86
N ALA A 38 -6.71 -6.61 -11.06
CA ALA A 38 -7.01 -7.18 -12.38
C ALA A 38 -5.81 -7.25 -13.34
N PHE A 39 -4.61 -7.58 -12.83
CA PHE A 39 -3.40 -7.86 -13.62
C PHE A 39 -2.74 -6.70 -14.37
N THR A 40 -3.40 -5.54 -14.39
CA THR A 40 -2.96 -4.30 -15.04
C THR A 40 -1.59 -3.78 -14.56
N GLY A 41 -1.14 -4.18 -13.36
CA GLY A 41 0.07 -3.67 -12.73
C GLY A 41 -0.04 -2.24 -12.18
N THR A 42 -1.17 -1.54 -12.37
CA THR A 42 -1.28 -0.11 -12.04
C THR A 42 -1.62 0.19 -10.59
N GLY A 43 -1.86 -0.82 -9.76
CA GLY A 43 -2.04 -0.69 -8.31
C GLY A 43 -0.92 -1.34 -7.50
N ASN A 44 -1.07 -1.30 -6.17
CA ASN A 44 -0.11 -1.86 -5.22
C ASN A 44 0.06 -3.37 -5.40
N CYS A 45 1.26 -3.87 -5.11
CA CYS A 45 1.50 -5.31 -5.10
C CYS A 45 0.51 -6.05 -4.19
N GLY A 46 0.03 -7.22 -4.65
CA GLY A 46 -0.85 -8.07 -3.85
C GLY A 46 -0.21 -8.53 -2.53
N GLY A 47 1.13 -8.57 -2.46
CA GLY A 47 1.87 -8.77 -1.22
C GLY A 47 1.62 -7.67 -0.20
N ILE A 48 1.64 -6.40 -0.63
CA ILE A 48 1.35 -5.25 0.23
C ILE A 48 -0.12 -5.25 0.63
N ILE A 49 -1.05 -5.44 -0.31
CA ILE A 49 -2.49 -5.44 -0.03
C ILE A 49 -2.87 -6.55 0.97
N GLY A 50 -2.36 -7.77 0.75
CA GLY A 50 -2.57 -8.89 1.67
C GLY A 50 -2.04 -8.63 3.07
N SER A 51 -0.83 -8.08 3.16
CA SER A 51 -0.18 -7.72 4.43
C SER A 51 -0.97 -6.64 5.17
N ALA A 52 -1.27 -5.55 4.46
CA ALA A 52 -2.00 -4.40 4.98
C ALA A 52 -3.37 -4.78 5.53
N PHE A 53 -4.09 -5.67 4.82
CA PHE A 53 -5.40 -6.14 5.25
C PHE A 53 -5.35 -6.85 6.61
N VAL A 54 -4.42 -7.81 6.78
CA VAL A 54 -4.34 -8.58 8.03
C VAL A 54 -3.83 -7.71 9.18
N ILE A 55 -2.83 -6.86 8.93
CA ILE A 55 -2.34 -5.91 9.94
C ILE A 55 -3.48 -4.99 10.40
N ALA A 56 -4.24 -4.41 9.48
CA ALA A 56 -5.38 -3.55 9.82
C ALA A 56 -6.43 -4.28 10.66
N TYR A 57 -6.70 -5.55 10.33
CA TYR A 57 -7.60 -6.39 11.11
C TYR A 57 -7.10 -6.60 12.55
N VAL A 58 -5.81 -6.90 12.74
CA VAL A 58 -5.20 -7.14 14.06
C VAL A 58 -5.13 -5.86 14.90
N VAL A 59 -4.92 -4.70 14.28
CA VAL A 59 -5.04 -3.40 14.95
C VAL A 59 -6.46 -3.16 15.46
N GLY A 60 -7.47 -3.64 14.74
CA GLY A 60 -8.83 -3.78 15.27
C GLY A 60 -9.61 -2.48 15.44
N VAL A 61 -9.33 -1.47 14.61
CA VAL A 61 -10.14 -0.24 14.57
C VAL A 61 -11.52 -0.56 13.97
N THR A 62 -12.56 -0.23 14.72
CA THR A 62 -13.95 -0.47 14.36
C THR A 62 -14.65 0.77 13.82
N VAL A 63 -15.85 0.60 13.25
CA VAL A 63 -16.71 1.72 12.85
C VAL A 63 -17.07 2.59 14.07
N ASP A 64 -17.28 2.00 15.24
CA ASP A 64 -17.57 2.73 16.47
C ASP A 64 -16.38 3.55 16.95
N ASP A 65 -15.16 3.02 16.81
CA ASP A 65 -13.93 3.78 17.10
C ASP A 65 -13.82 5.00 16.19
N ILE A 66 -14.12 4.84 14.90
CA ILE A 66 -14.12 5.93 13.91
C ILE A 66 -15.25 6.94 14.20
N ALA A 67 -16.42 6.48 14.63
CA ALA A 67 -17.54 7.36 14.99
C ALA A 67 -17.21 8.24 16.21
N LYS A 68 -16.50 7.68 17.20
CA LYS A 68 -16.03 8.41 18.40
C LYS A 68 -14.87 9.35 18.08
N ASN A 69 -13.90 8.87 17.30
CA ASN A 69 -12.75 9.62 16.86
C ASN A 69 -12.53 9.37 15.36
N PRO A 70 -12.92 10.31 14.48
CA PRO A 70 -12.77 10.15 13.04
C PRO A 70 -11.34 9.86 12.58
N ARG A 71 -10.31 10.13 13.40
CA ARG A 71 -8.91 9.81 13.10
C ARG A 71 -8.46 8.42 13.54
N ALA A 72 -9.30 7.64 14.21
CA ALA A 72 -8.97 6.27 14.59
C ALA A 72 -8.55 5.43 13.37
N HIS A 73 -9.11 5.71 12.18
CA HIS A 73 -8.75 5.02 10.94
C HIS A 73 -7.25 5.13 10.56
N VAL A 74 -6.50 6.07 11.13
CA VAL A 74 -5.07 6.25 10.87
C VAL A 74 -4.23 5.22 11.63
N ALA A 75 -4.72 4.71 12.77
CA ALA A 75 -3.97 3.76 13.60
C ALA A 75 -3.48 2.52 12.83
N PRO A 76 -4.32 1.81 12.04
CA PRO A 76 -3.83 0.69 11.23
C PRO A 76 -2.84 1.11 10.15
N CYS A 77 -2.88 2.35 9.66
CA CYS A 77 -1.98 2.80 8.61
C CYS A 77 -0.52 2.89 9.06
N ILE A 78 -0.26 3.10 10.36
CA ILE A 78 1.09 3.30 10.89
C ILE A 78 1.97 2.05 10.72
N PRO A 79 1.63 0.89 11.32
CA PRO A 79 2.42 -0.33 11.12
C PRO A 79 2.43 -0.78 9.65
N ILE A 80 1.37 -0.48 8.89
CA ILE A 80 1.36 -0.77 7.45
C ILE A 80 2.42 0.06 6.71
N VAL A 81 2.57 1.34 7.05
CA VAL A 81 3.61 2.18 6.44
C VAL A 81 4.98 1.70 6.88
N GLU A 82 5.21 1.61 8.19
CA GLU A 82 6.53 1.36 8.78
C GLU A 82 7.03 -0.08 8.51
N ASP A 83 6.18 -1.09 8.65
CA ASP A 83 6.60 -2.49 8.55
C ASP A 83 6.43 -3.08 7.14
N ILE A 84 5.60 -2.47 6.29
CA ILE A 84 5.33 -2.99 4.94
C ILE A 84 5.78 -2.01 3.87
N MET A 85 5.19 -0.81 3.81
CA MET A 85 5.41 0.10 2.69
C MET A 85 6.87 0.54 2.60
N ASP A 86 7.46 0.97 3.72
CA ASP A 86 8.84 1.43 3.78
C ASP A 86 9.80 0.28 3.44
N ARG A 87 9.56 -0.93 3.99
CA ARG A 87 10.39 -2.11 3.67
C ARG A 87 10.31 -2.52 2.20
N PHE A 88 9.13 -2.40 1.57
CA PHE A 88 8.98 -2.65 0.13
C PHE A 88 9.71 -1.59 -0.71
N GLU A 89 9.60 -0.31 -0.35
CA GLU A 89 10.30 0.77 -1.04
C GLU A 89 11.83 0.65 -0.86
N GLU A 90 12.32 0.31 0.34
CA GLU A 90 13.75 0.10 0.61
C GLU A 90 14.31 -1.14 -0.12
N THR A 91 13.58 -2.24 -0.10
CA THR A 91 14.05 -3.51 -0.67
C THR A 91 13.96 -3.54 -2.19
N TYR A 92 12.91 -2.93 -2.75
CA TYR A 92 12.58 -3.06 -4.16
C TYR A 92 12.42 -1.74 -4.91
N GLY A 93 12.47 -0.58 -4.23
CA GLY A 93 12.38 0.75 -4.86
C GLY A 93 10.99 1.12 -5.39
N ALA A 94 9.94 0.43 -4.95
CA ALA A 94 8.56 0.67 -5.34
C ALA A 94 7.54 -0.03 -4.42
N THR A 95 6.28 0.40 -4.50
CA THR A 95 5.13 -0.28 -3.87
C THR A 95 4.04 -0.69 -4.89
N ASP A 96 4.03 -0.10 -6.08
CA ASP A 96 3.16 -0.51 -7.19
C ASP A 96 3.71 -1.75 -7.93
N CYS A 97 2.81 -2.63 -8.36
CA CYS A 97 3.17 -3.95 -8.88
C CYS A 97 3.99 -3.86 -10.18
N LEU A 98 3.72 -2.88 -11.03
CA LEU A 98 4.47 -2.70 -12.28
C LEU A 98 5.91 -2.27 -12.01
N ARG A 99 6.16 -1.26 -11.17
CA ARG A 99 7.52 -0.81 -10.84
C ARG A 99 8.27 -1.84 -10.01
N LEU A 100 7.60 -2.52 -9.08
CA LEU A 100 8.21 -3.62 -8.33
C LEU A 100 8.75 -4.72 -9.24
N ARG A 101 7.94 -5.14 -10.22
CA ARG A 101 8.40 -6.08 -11.25
C ARG A 101 9.53 -5.48 -12.06
N TYR A 102 9.38 -4.27 -12.59
CA TYR A 102 10.43 -3.61 -13.37
C TYR A 102 11.76 -3.55 -12.61
N ASN A 103 11.77 -3.12 -11.35
CA ASN A 103 13.01 -3.02 -10.58
C ASN A 103 13.64 -4.40 -10.34
N ARG A 104 12.82 -5.44 -10.17
CA ARG A 104 13.27 -6.82 -9.93
C ARG A 104 13.75 -7.54 -11.19
N ILE A 105 12.98 -7.49 -12.27
CA ILE A 105 13.18 -8.28 -13.51
C ILE A 105 13.67 -7.43 -14.70
N GLN A 106 13.82 -6.11 -14.50
CA GLN A 106 14.15 -5.12 -15.54
C GLN A 106 13.18 -5.10 -16.72
N ARG A 107 11.93 -5.51 -16.46
CA ARG A 107 10.85 -5.54 -17.45
C ARG A 107 9.50 -5.22 -16.81
N ALA A 108 8.72 -4.39 -17.50
CA ALA A 108 7.38 -4.00 -17.10
C ALA A 108 6.40 -4.58 -18.13
N PHE A 109 5.54 -5.53 -17.73
CA PHE A 109 4.47 -6.08 -18.56
C PHE A 109 3.15 -6.18 -17.78
N ASP A 110 2.03 -6.12 -18.47
CA ASP A 110 0.73 -6.53 -17.91
C ASP A 110 0.73 -8.07 -17.84
N PHE A 111 0.14 -8.66 -16.81
CA PHE A 111 0.03 -10.13 -16.73
C PHE A 111 -1.03 -10.72 -17.67
N LEU A 112 -1.84 -9.88 -18.31
CA LEU A 112 -2.70 -10.25 -19.42
C LEU A 112 -1.94 -10.33 -20.75
N ASP A 113 -0.68 -9.88 -20.79
CA ASP A 113 0.21 -10.14 -21.92
C ASP A 113 0.52 -11.64 -22.00
N PRO A 114 0.28 -12.31 -23.14
CA PRO A 114 0.54 -13.74 -23.29
C PRO A 114 2.00 -14.14 -22.97
N ASP A 115 2.95 -13.22 -23.16
CA ASP A 115 4.36 -13.51 -22.90
C ASP A 115 4.75 -13.29 -21.42
N ALA A 116 3.93 -12.59 -20.63
CA ALA A 116 4.23 -12.25 -19.24
C ALA A 116 4.56 -13.47 -18.38
N ALA A 117 3.77 -14.54 -18.53
CA ALA A 117 3.96 -15.78 -17.78
C ALA A 117 5.28 -16.46 -18.15
N VAL A 118 5.64 -16.45 -19.43
CA VAL A 118 6.92 -17.00 -19.91
C VAL A 118 8.08 -16.19 -19.34
N TYR A 119 8.01 -14.86 -19.34
CA TYR A 119 9.06 -14.02 -18.76
C TYR A 119 9.22 -14.20 -17.26
N GLU A 120 8.13 -14.28 -16.48
CA GLU A 120 8.22 -14.58 -15.04
C GLU A 120 8.83 -15.97 -14.80
N ALA A 121 8.43 -16.99 -15.56
CA ALA A 121 8.99 -18.34 -15.42
C ALA A 121 10.49 -18.37 -15.77
N LEU A 122 10.90 -17.73 -16.86
CA LEU A 122 12.31 -17.61 -17.25
C LEU A 122 13.12 -16.87 -16.18
N PHE A 123 12.58 -15.78 -15.63
CA PHE A 123 13.21 -15.06 -14.53
C PHE A 123 13.35 -15.94 -13.29
N ALA A 124 12.30 -16.66 -12.91
CA ALA A 124 12.33 -17.55 -11.74
C ALA A 124 13.35 -18.67 -11.85
N ILE A 125 13.48 -19.28 -13.04
CA ILE A 125 14.46 -20.33 -13.30
C ILE A 125 15.89 -19.78 -13.33
N SER A 126 16.09 -18.59 -13.91
CA SER A 126 17.43 -17.99 -14.04
C SER A 126 17.91 -17.28 -12.77
N GLU A 127 16.99 -16.76 -11.96
CA GLU A 127 17.26 -15.98 -10.75
C GLU A 127 16.48 -16.55 -9.55
N PRO A 128 16.71 -17.81 -9.15
CA PRO A 128 15.92 -18.49 -8.11
C PRO A 128 16.02 -17.80 -6.74
N LYS A 129 17.11 -17.07 -6.48
CA LYS A 129 17.31 -16.25 -5.28
C LYS A 129 16.52 -14.93 -5.28
N LYS A 130 15.88 -14.56 -6.39
CA LYS A 130 15.08 -13.32 -6.53
C LYS A 130 13.62 -13.59 -6.84
N CYS A 131 13.27 -14.79 -7.30
CA CYS A 131 11.90 -15.21 -7.51
C CYS A 131 11.72 -16.70 -7.23
N GLY A 132 11.10 -17.00 -6.09
CA GLY A 132 10.85 -18.35 -5.64
C GLY A 132 9.63 -19.05 -6.26
N VAL A 133 9.01 -18.50 -7.31
CA VAL A 133 7.75 -19.05 -7.84
C VAL A 133 7.92 -20.47 -8.41
N MET A 134 9.13 -20.80 -8.88
CA MET A 134 9.51 -22.14 -9.36
C MET A 134 10.39 -22.90 -8.35
N ALA A 135 10.61 -22.38 -7.14
CA ALA A 135 11.46 -23.00 -6.15
C ALA A 135 10.69 -24.05 -5.33
N ASP A 136 11.21 -25.27 -5.26
CA ASP A 136 10.56 -26.38 -4.58
C ASP A 136 10.73 -26.33 -3.05
N CYS A 137 11.81 -25.71 -2.57
CA CYS A 137 12.20 -25.69 -1.16
C CYS A 137 12.51 -24.28 -0.64
N TYR A 138 12.49 -24.08 0.68
CA TYR A 138 12.77 -22.78 1.29
C TYR A 138 14.23 -22.35 1.04
N GLU A 139 15.17 -23.28 1.24
CA GLU A 139 16.61 -23.10 1.00
C GLU A 139 16.91 -22.79 -0.47
N CYS A 140 15.99 -23.15 -1.37
CA CYS A 140 16.04 -22.92 -2.80
C CYS A 140 15.58 -21.50 -3.19
N GLY A 141 15.08 -20.69 -2.24
CA GLY A 141 14.61 -19.33 -2.46
C GLY A 141 13.09 -19.17 -2.57
N ARG A 142 12.29 -20.16 -2.13
CA ARG A 142 10.80 -20.10 -2.18
C ARG A 142 10.21 -18.90 -1.44
N ASP A 143 10.94 -18.36 -0.47
CA ASP A 143 10.57 -17.18 0.32
C ASP A 143 10.94 -15.85 -0.35
N GLN A 144 11.70 -15.86 -1.45
CA GLN A 144 12.23 -14.65 -2.10
C GLN A 144 11.20 -13.93 -3.00
N GLY A 145 10.04 -14.54 -3.23
CA GLY A 145 8.96 -13.90 -3.97
C GLY A 145 8.35 -12.74 -3.17
N MET A 146 8.07 -11.61 -3.83
CA MET A 146 7.45 -10.44 -3.19
C MET A 146 6.20 -10.78 -2.34
N PRO A 147 5.28 -11.68 -2.77
CA PRO A 147 4.16 -12.08 -1.93
C PRO A 147 4.59 -12.81 -0.64
N SER A 148 5.62 -13.66 -0.71
CA SER A 148 6.17 -14.40 0.42
C SER A 148 6.89 -13.48 1.41
N VAL A 149 7.69 -12.55 0.89
CA VAL A 149 8.37 -11.53 1.70
C VAL A 149 7.37 -10.63 2.42
N GLY A 150 6.31 -10.18 1.73
CA GLY A 150 5.23 -9.44 2.36
C GLY A 150 4.56 -10.23 3.49
N ALA A 151 4.28 -11.53 3.27
CA ALA A 151 3.70 -12.39 4.31
C ALA A 151 4.61 -12.48 5.55
N ARG A 152 5.92 -12.62 5.35
CA ARG A 152 6.91 -12.67 6.44
C ARG A 152 6.91 -11.36 7.25
N TRP A 153 7.05 -10.21 6.59
CA TRP A 153 7.08 -8.92 7.28
C TRP A 153 5.75 -8.61 7.99
N ALA A 154 4.63 -9.01 7.39
CA ALA A 154 3.33 -8.89 8.04
C ALA A 154 3.24 -9.77 9.29
N ALA A 155 3.76 -11.00 9.24
CA ALA A 155 3.77 -11.88 10.41
C ALA A 155 4.62 -11.28 11.56
N GLU A 156 5.78 -10.71 11.25
CA GLU A 156 6.60 -9.97 12.22
C GLU A 156 5.81 -8.82 12.87
N SER A 157 5.20 -7.96 12.06
CA SER A 157 4.39 -6.83 12.54
C SER A 157 3.19 -7.28 13.38
N ILE A 158 2.51 -8.36 12.97
CA ILE A 158 1.38 -8.92 13.71
C ILE A 158 1.84 -9.48 15.06
N CYS A 159 2.98 -10.15 15.14
CA CYS A 159 3.53 -10.60 16.43
C CYS A 159 3.77 -9.41 17.38
N ASP A 160 4.37 -8.33 16.88
CA ASP A 160 4.60 -7.11 17.67
C ASP A 160 3.29 -6.44 18.12
N LEU A 161 2.24 -6.50 17.29
CA LEU A 161 0.92 -5.99 17.62
C LEU A 161 0.20 -6.88 18.65
N LEU A 162 0.28 -8.21 18.50
CA LEU A 162 -0.36 -9.16 19.42
C LEU A 162 0.25 -9.11 20.82
N ASN A 163 1.51 -8.67 20.95
CA ASN A 163 2.18 -8.40 22.22
C ASN A 163 1.72 -7.12 22.93
N LYS A 164 0.84 -6.32 22.31
CA LYS A 164 0.28 -5.09 22.88
C LYS A 164 -1.17 -5.30 23.29
N GLU A 165 -1.64 -4.53 24.27
CA GLU A 165 -3.06 -4.51 24.62
C GLU A 165 -3.89 -3.91 23.46
N PRO A 166 -5.15 -4.34 23.25
CA PRO A 166 -5.97 -3.87 22.13
C PRO A 166 -6.08 -2.34 22.01
N GLU A 167 -6.17 -1.62 23.13
CA GLU A 167 -6.24 -0.16 23.14
C GLU A 167 -4.91 0.51 22.77
N GLU A 168 -3.79 -0.13 23.08
CA GLU A 168 -2.45 0.37 22.71
C GLU A 168 -2.21 0.28 21.21
N ARG A 169 -2.73 -0.76 20.55
CA ARG A 169 -2.65 -0.94 19.08
C ARG A 169 -3.34 0.20 18.33
N LYS A 170 -4.34 0.82 18.94
CA LYS A 170 -5.15 1.91 18.35
C LYS A 170 -4.60 3.30 18.65
N LYS A 171 -3.58 3.41 19.50
CA LYS A 171 -3.06 4.70 19.97
C LYS A 171 -2.25 5.39 18.88
N LEU A 172 -2.64 6.60 18.53
CA LEU A 172 -1.88 7.42 17.58
C LEU A 172 -0.60 7.98 18.23
N PRO A 173 0.52 8.08 17.49
CA PRO A 173 1.71 8.81 17.89
C PRO A 173 1.40 10.27 18.22
N HIS A 174 2.16 10.88 19.13
CA HIS A 174 1.91 12.24 19.61
C HIS A 174 1.78 13.28 18.49
N HIS A 175 2.59 13.17 17.43
CA HIS A 175 2.57 14.11 16.29
C HIS A 175 1.30 13.99 15.41
N LEU A 176 0.51 12.93 15.57
CA LEU A 176 -0.76 12.71 14.88
C LEU A 176 -1.99 12.93 15.79
N GLN A 177 -1.77 13.20 17.08
CA GLN A 177 -2.81 13.53 18.05
C GLN A 177 -3.24 15.01 17.94
N GLY A 178 -4.41 15.35 18.48
CA GLY A 178 -4.87 16.76 18.57
C GLY A 178 -5.24 17.40 17.23
N LEU A 179 -5.47 16.59 16.20
CA LEU A 179 -5.86 17.06 14.87
C LEU A 179 -7.35 16.83 14.60
N ASP A 180 -8.21 16.92 15.63
CA ASP A 180 -9.65 16.75 15.44
C ASP A 180 -10.18 17.76 14.41
N MET A 181 -10.87 17.25 13.40
CA MET A 181 -11.44 18.08 12.35
C MET A 181 -12.50 19.04 12.88
N LYS A 182 -13.17 18.73 14.00
CA LYS A 182 -14.10 19.67 14.64
C LYS A 182 -13.36 20.89 15.21
N GLU A 183 -12.22 20.67 15.85
CA GLU A 183 -11.38 21.74 16.40
C GLU A 183 -10.68 22.53 15.30
N LEU A 184 -10.22 21.85 14.25
CA LEU A 184 -9.54 22.47 13.12
C LEU A 184 -10.50 23.16 12.14
N ALA A 185 -11.79 22.81 12.11
CA ALA A 185 -12.75 23.29 11.12
C ALA A 185 -12.79 24.82 10.97
N PRO A 186 -12.84 25.64 12.04
CA PRO A 186 -12.86 27.10 11.88
C PRO A 186 -11.59 27.64 11.23
N LYS A 187 -10.41 27.09 11.59
CA LYS A 187 -9.12 27.47 11.00
C LYS A 187 -9.05 27.03 9.55
N ILE A 188 -9.48 25.81 9.23
CA ILE A 188 -9.52 25.26 7.87
C ILE A 188 -10.47 26.07 6.99
N GLN A 189 -11.64 26.48 7.48
CA GLN A 189 -12.59 27.30 6.71
C GLN A 189 -12.00 28.66 6.32
N LYS A 190 -11.26 29.29 7.24
CA LYS A 190 -10.55 30.55 6.96
C LYS A 190 -9.48 30.36 5.88
N VAL A 191 -8.68 29.29 5.99
CA VAL A 191 -7.66 28.95 4.99
C VAL A 191 -8.31 28.61 3.63
N ALA A 192 -9.38 27.82 3.62
CA ALA A 192 -10.09 27.45 2.40
C ALA A 192 -10.69 28.67 1.67
N LYS A 193 -11.20 29.66 2.40
CA LYS A 193 -11.65 30.93 1.81
C LYS A 193 -10.50 31.66 1.13
N LEU A 194 -9.37 31.79 1.82
CA LEU A 194 -8.17 32.43 1.27
C LEU A 194 -7.63 31.68 0.05
N MET A 195 -7.63 30.34 0.08
CA MET A 195 -7.22 29.52 -1.06
C MET A 195 -8.08 29.83 -2.29
N ARG A 196 -9.41 29.93 -2.14
CA ARG A 196 -10.29 30.32 -3.24
C ARG A 196 -10.02 31.73 -3.76
N GLU A 197 -9.80 32.69 -2.86
CA GLU A 197 -9.46 34.07 -3.24
C GLU A 197 -8.13 34.15 -4.00
N LEU A 198 -7.16 33.29 -3.66
CA LEU A 198 -5.87 33.17 -4.34
C LEU A 198 -5.93 32.30 -5.61
N GLY A 199 -7.10 31.77 -5.99
CA GLY A 199 -7.23 30.84 -7.12
C GLY A 199 -6.54 29.48 -6.89
N LEU A 200 -6.29 29.10 -5.64
CA LEU A 200 -5.70 27.81 -5.26
C LEU A 200 -6.80 26.74 -5.13
N GLY A 201 -6.73 25.75 -6.00
CA GLY A 201 -7.63 24.59 -6.02
C GLY A 201 -8.73 24.75 -7.08
N HIS A 202 -8.63 23.98 -8.16
CA HIS A 202 -9.60 23.93 -9.24
C HIS A 202 -10.32 22.57 -9.20
N PRO A 203 -11.38 22.42 -8.38
CA PRO A 203 -12.05 21.13 -8.18
C PRO A 203 -12.68 20.55 -9.46
N ASP A 204 -12.90 21.38 -10.47
CA ASP A 204 -13.50 21.01 -11.76
C ASP A 204 -12.46 20.60 -12.82
N GLU A 205 -11.17 20.82 -12.54
CA GLU A 205 -10.11 20.35 -13.42
C GLU A 205 -9.89 18.85 -13.23
N LYS A 206 -10.01 18.13 -14.33
CA LYS A 206 -9.72 16.70 -14.38
C LYS A 206 -8.42 16.50 -15.15
N ILE A 207 -7.46 15.83 -14.53
CA ILE A 207 -6.29 15.30 -15.22
C ILE A 207 -6.37 13.79 -15.20
N SER A 208 -6.29 13.16 -16.36
CA SER A 208 -6.17 11.70 -16.44
C SER A 208 -4.81 11.26 -15.90
N TRP A 209 -4.72 10.02 -15.41
CA TRP A 209 -3.43 9.44 -15.00
C TRP A 209 -2.36 9.49 -16.10
N ARG A 210 -2.76 9.34 -17.37
CA ARG A 210 -1.87 9.39 -18.52
C ARG A 210 -1.28 10.78 -18.74
N GLU A 211 -2.10 11.82 -18.60
CA GLU A 211 -1.65 13.21 -18.67
C GLU A 211 -0.73 13.54 -17.50
N TYR A 212 -1.11 13.17 -16.27
CA TYR A 212 -0.27 13.39 -15.08
C TYR A 212 1.10 12.70 -15.21
N ARG A 213 1.13 11.46 -15.70
CA ARG A 213 2.39 10.71 -15.94
C ARG A 213 3.27 11.42 -16.97
N THR A 214 2.68 11.94 -18.04
CA THR A 214 3.41 12.70 -19.07
C THR A 214 4.03 13.98 -18.48
N LEU A 215 3.31 14.68 -17.61
CA LEU A 215 3.84 15.85 -16.89
C LEU A 215 4.99 15.47 -15.96
N LYS A 216 4.84 14.38 -15.18
CA LYS A 216 5.88 13.88 -14.26
C LYS A 216 7.18 13.52 -14.99
N LEU A 217 7.08 12.94 -16.19
CA LEU A 217 8.25 12.57 -17.01
C LEU A 217 9.01 13.77 -17.57
N LYS A 218 8.36 14.94 -17.71
CA LYS A 218 9.01 16.20 -18.11
C LYS A 218 9.73 16.90 -16.93
N GLY A 219 9.77 16.28 -15.75
CA GLY A 219 10.42 16.80 -14.55
C GLY A 219 9.73 18.03 -13.97
N ARG A 220 10.37 18.67 -12.98
CA ARG A 220 9.83 19.83 -12.26
C ARG A 220 9.35 20.95 -13.21
N LYS A 221 10.15 21.23 -14.25
CA LYS A 221 9.85 22.26 -15.26
C LYS A 221 8.57 21.96 -16.04
N GLY A 222 8.39 20.72 -16.52
CA GLY A 222 7.17 20.36 -17.25
C GLY A 222 5.91 20.33 -16.39
N VAL A 223 6.04 19.98 -15.10
CA VAL A 223 4.93 20.09 -14.15
C VAL A 223 4.61 21.56 -13.86
N GLU A 224 5.62 22.43 -13.68
CA GLU A 224 5.41 23.85 -13.39
C GLU A 224 4.89 24.65 -14.60
N GLU A 225 5.34 24.34 -15.82
CA GLU A 225 4.92 25.03 -17.05
C GLU A 225 3.54 24.60 -17.56
N SER A 226 3.17 23.34 -17.32
CA SER A 226 1.86 22.79 -17.74
C SER A 226 0.90 22.64 -16.56
N ARG A 227 1.24 23.21 -15.40
CA ARG A 227 0.36 23.25 -14.25
C ARG A 227 -0.84 24.13 -14.60
N PRO A 228 -2.07 23.61 -14.49
CA PRO A 228 -3.24 24.46 -14.67
C PRO A 228 -3.37 25.55 -13.58
N CYS A 229 -2.59 25.44 -12.49
CA CYS A 229 -2.69 26.27 -11.28
C CYS A 229 -1.52 27.24 -11.07
N GLY A 230 -1.03 27.88 -12.14
CA GLY A 230 0.03 28.89 -12.09
C GLY A 230 -0.37 30.17 -11.35
N VAL A 231 -0.53 30.12 -10.02
CA VAL A 231 -0.48 31.32 -9.19
C VAL A 231 0.99 31.75 -9.14
N ASN A 232 1.31 32.92 -9.67
CA ASN A 232 2.64 33.49 -9.50
C ASN A 232 2.96 33.53 -8.00
N ALA A 233 4.15 33.05 -7.62
CA ALA A 233 4.61 33.19 -6.24
C ALA A 233 4.47 34.67 -5.80
N PRO A 234 3.99 34.95 -4.58
CA PRO A 234 3.92 36.32 -4.09
C PRO A 234 5.28 36.98 -4.27
N LYS A 235 5.32 38.16 -4.90
CA LYS A 235 6.55 38.95 -4.92
C LYS A 235 6.85 39.30 -3.46
N LYS A 236 8.02 38.92 -2.97
CA LYS A 236 8.50 39.27 -1.62
C LYS A 236 8.31 40.78 -1.43
N GLU A 237 7.50 41.16 -0.45
CA GLU A 237 7.60 42.45 0.23
C GLU A 237 8.56 42.30 1.42
#